data_AF-A0A925UZ92-F1
#
_entry.id   AF-A0A925UZ92-F1
#
_cell.length_a   1.000
_cell.length_b   1.000
_cell.length_c   1.000
_cell.angle_alpha   90.00
_cell.angle_beta   90.00
_cell.angle_gamma   90.00
#
_symmetry.space_group_name_H-M   'P 1'
#
loop_
_entity.id
_entity.type
_entity.pdbx_description
1 polymer ?
#
loop_
_entity_poly.entity_id
_entity_poly.type
_entity_poly.pdbx_seq_one_letter_code
_entity_poly.pdbx_strand_id
1 'polypeptide(L)'
;MPNEVPKVERESYPNVISMSMFKSVFVFGVASAGLVVAGFAGSGMSSDDPAKSPKTLAVPAKPTFADHVAPIFYDHCVQCHRPGEVAPFSLIGYENAKKWAAMASVVTQSKQMPPWKAKAGFGEFADHNQLTAEQIETLKRWNDQGAPKGNAAKEPKPPTFSSEWALGNPDLIVSQSKPYNITAEGTDEYRNFIIRTNYKEPVWVTAMDVKPGNPKIVHHVIVFLDDNGQSEKLAAQVKDGREGYETFGGIGFLPSGSFGGWAPGLRSRRLPDGKAFKLSPGARIVMQVHYNKSGKPESDQTKVGLYFSKKPVDQEVDLAWLFNMLVRIPAGEKQHKQVYQQTIPANITVYGVMPHMHLLGREMKAWVVKPDKSTIPL
;
A
#
# COMPACT_ATOMS: atom_id res chain seq x y z
N MET A 1 -27.37 42.31 -25.30
CA MET A 1 -26.12 42.87 -24.74
C MET A 1 -25.21 41.71 -24.44
N PRO A 2 -24.01 41.60 -25.04
CA PRO A 2 -23.16 40.43 -24.88
C PRO A 2 -22.42 40.48 -23.54
N ASN A 3 -22.39 39.33 -22.84
CA ASN A 3 -21.64 39.12 -21.61
C ASN A 3 -20.15 39.03 -21.93
N GLU A 4 -19.36 40.00 -21.46
CA GLU A 4 -17.91 39.90 -21.39
C GLU A 4 -17.53 38.96 -20.22
N VAL A 5 -16.73 37.95 -20.53
CA VAL A 5 -16.04 37.11 -19.54
C VAL A 5 -14.76 37.85 -19.14
N PRO A 6 -14.50 38.12 -17.85
CA PRO A 6 -13.25 38.74 -17.45
C PRO A 6 -12.07 37.77 -17.67
N LYS A 7 -11.06 38.24 -18.41
CA LYS A 7 -9.74 37.60 -18.51
C LYS A 7 -9.10 37.58 -17.12
N VAL A 8 -8.83 36.40 -16.60
CA VAL A 8 -7.90 36.23 -15.47
C VAL A 8 -6.49 36.22 -16.05
N GLU A 9 -5.77 37.33 -15.90
CA GLU A 9 -4.33 37.40 -16.13
C GLU A 9 -3.63 36.51 -15.09
N ARG A 10 -2.84 35.54 -15.57
CA ARG A 10 -1.92 34.81 -14.70
C ARG A 10 -0.70 35.68 -14.47
N GLU A 11 -0.58 36.22 -13.25
CA GLU A 11 0.68 36.75 -12.75
C GLU A 11 1.75 35.65 -12.83
N SER A 12 2.80 35.94 -13.61
CA SER A 12 4.03 35.21 -13.64
C SER A 12 4.76 35.36 -12.31
N TYR A 13 5.01 34.26 -11.60
CA TYR A 13 5.99 34.27 -10.52
C TYR A 13 7.40 34.09 -11.10
N PRO A 14 8.30 35.08 -11.02
CA PRO A 14 9.71 34.87 -11.26
C PRO A 14 10.31 34.33 -9.97
N ASN A 15 10.86 33.12 -9.99
CA ASN A 15 11.98 32.71 -9.13
C ASN A 15 12.50 31.36 -9.63
N VAL A 16 13.29 31.45 -10.70
CA VAL A 16 14.20 30.40 -11.15
C VAL A 16 15.37 30.41 -10.16
N ILE A 17 15.37 29.49 -9.19
CA ILE A 17 16.61 29.15 -8.48
C ILE A 17 17.28 28.03 -9.28
N SER A 18 18.24 28.45 -10.08
CA SER A 18 19.23 27.59 -10.73
C SER A 18 20.09 26.90 -9.68
N MET A 19 19.96 25.59 -9.52
CA MET A 19 21.03 24.78 -8.91
C MET A 19 21.88 24.17 -10.03
N SER A 20 23.05 24.78 -10.24
CA SER A 20 24.09 24.33 -11.15
C SER A 20 24.88 23.16 -10.55
N MET A 21 25.06 22.14 -11.39
CA MET A 21 26.25 21.27 -11.48
C MET A 21 26.65 20.45 -10.24
N PHE A 22 26.29 19.17 -10.26
CA PHE A 22 27.16 18.15 -9.69
C PHE A 22 28.45 18.07 -10.50
N LYS A 23 29.56 18.46 -9.89
CA LYS A 23 30.91 18.12 -10.37
C LYS A 23 31.09 16.62 -10.21
N SER A 24 31.39 15.97 -11.32
CA SER A 24 31.94 14.63 -11.43
C SER A 24 33.10 14.44 -10.46
N VAL A 25 33.03 13.39 -9.64
CA VAL A 25 34.21 12.84 -8.95
C VAL A 25 34.59 11.57 -9.67
N PHE A 26 35.73 11.61 -10.36
CA PHE A 26 36.43 10.43 -10.84
C PHE A 26 36.96 9.64 -9.64
N VAL A 27 36.74 8.33 -9.62
CA VAL A 27 37.52 7.39 -8.80
C VAL A 27 38.38 6.57 -9.76
N PHE A 28 39.71 6.67 -9.60
CA PHE A 28 40.68 5.80 -10.24
C PHE A 28 41.35 4.92 -9.18
N GLY A 29 41.47 3.62 -9.50
CA GLY A 29 42.44 2.68 -8.93
C GLY A 29 41.99 1.99 -7.64
N VAL A 30 42.22 0.70 -7.39
CA VAL A 30 43.12 -0.27 -8.05
C VAL A 30 42.57 -1.67 -7.78
N ALA A 31 42.72 -2.55 -8.77
CA ALA A 31 42.44 -3.97 -8.69
C ALA A 31 43.48 -4.70 -7.82
N SER A 32 43.03 -5.66 -7.01
CA SER A 32 43.88 -6.78 -6.60
C SER A 32 43.03 -8.03 -6.44
N ALA A 33 43.46 -9.05 -7.20
CA ALA A 33 42.91 -10.38 -7.27
C ALA A 33 43.03 -11.14 -5.93
N GLY A 34 42.06 -11.99 -5.67
CA GLY A 34 42.06 -12.94 -4.55
C GLY A 34 41.16 -14.11 -4.89
N LEU A 35 41.71 -15.06 -5.64
CA LEU A 35 41.12 -16.36 -5.93
C LEU A 35 41.19 -17.21 -4.65
N VAL A 36 40.07 -17.63 -4.09
CA VAL A 36 40.01 -18.76 -3.15
C VAL A 36 38.95 -19.73 -3.64
N VAL A 37 39.44 -20.86 -4.16
CA VAL A 37 38.66 -22.06 -4.41
C VAL A 37 38.58 -22.82 -3.09
N ALA A 38 37.37 -23.01 -2.58
CA ALA A 38 37.09 -24.06 -1.61
C ALA A 38 35.73 -24.67 -1.96
N GLY A 39 35.78 -25.84 -2.59
CA GLY A 39 34.61 -26.67 -2.81
C GLY A 39 34.18 -27.31 -1.50
N PHE A 40 32.88 -27.26 -1.22
CA PHE A 40 32.22 -28.25 -0.39
C PHE A 40 31.01 -28.80 -1.14
N ALA A 41 31.07 -30.11 -1.35
CA ALA A 41 30.02 -30.91 -1.93
C ALA A 41 28.87 -31.07 -0.93
N GLY A 42 27.66 -30.92 -1.46
CA GLY A 42 26.46 -31.70 -1.16
C GLY A 42 26.04 -31.91 0.30
N SER A 43 24.90 -31.34 0.65
CA SER A 43 23.75 -32.14 1.13
C SER A 43 22.48 -31.34 0.90
N GLY A 44 21.57 -31.90 0.11
CA GLY A 44 20.30 -31.29 -0.24
C GLY A 44 19.43 -31.07 0.98
N MET A 45 18.80 -29.90 1.03
CA MET A 45 17.59 -29.68 1.82
C MET A 45 16.51 -29.32 0.82
N SER A 46 15.68 -30.33 0.50
CA SER A 46 14.38 -30.10 -0.13
C SER A 46 13.56 -29.26 0.83
N SER A 47 13.18 -28.06 0.39
CA SER A 47 12.04 -27.32 0.92
C SER A 47 10.89 -27.47 -0.06
N ASP A 48 10.38 -28.70 -0.18
CA ASP A 48 9.04 -28.94 -0.71
C ASP A 48 8.03 -28.48 0.34
N ASP A 49 7.78 -27.17 0.41
CA ASP A 49 6.50 -26.68 0.93
C ASP A 49 5.55 -26.69 -0.28
N PRO A 50 4.57 -27.60 -0.35
CA PRO A 50 3.69 -27.65 -1.49
C PRO A 50 2.79 -26.42 -1.39
N ALA A 51 3.15 -25.36 -2.12
CA ALA A 51 2.21 -24.36 -2.56
C ALA A 51 1.02 -25.14 -3.11
N LYS A 52 -0.11 -25.14 -2.38
CA LYS A 52 -1.36 -25.74 -2.83
C LYS A 52 -1.71 -25.07 -4.14
N SER A 53 -1.32 -25.69 -5.24
CA SER A 53 -1.80 -25.33 -6.56
C SER A 53 -3.33 -25.38 -6.46
N PRO A 54 -4.04 -24.27 -6.74
CA PRO A 54 -5.49 -24.27 -6.61
C PRO A 54 -6.02 -25.34 -7.54
N LYS A 55 -6.62 -26.40 -6.97
CA LYS A 55 -7.36 -27.38 -7.75
C LYS A 55 -8.36 -26.59 -8.59
N THR A 56 -8.30 -26.73 -9.91
CA THR A 56 -9.28 -26.15 -10.83
C THR A 56 -10.64 -26.76 -10.48
N LEU A 57 -11.40 -26.09 -9.62
CA LEU A 57 -12.73 -26.53 -9.24
C LEU A 57 -13.66 -26.17 -10.39
N ALA A 58 -14.22 -27.18 -11.05
CA ALA A 58 -15.26 -26.96 -12.05
C ALA A 58 -16.41 -26.15 -11.44
N VAL A 59 -16.95 -25.19 -12.19
CA VAL A 59 -18.04 -24.34 -11.70
C VAL A 59 -19.26 -25.22 -11.39
N PRO A 60 -19.74 -25.25 -10.13
CA PRO A 60 -20.90 -26.06 -9.74
C PRO A 60 -22.15 -25.68 -10.54
N ALA A 61 -22.94 -26.65 -10.98
CA ALA A 61 -24.19 -26.39 -11.69
C ALA A 61 -25.23 -25.66 -10.80
N LYS A 62 -25.23 -25.98 -9.50
CA LYS A 62 -26.10 -25.38 -8.48
C LYS A 62 -25.24 -24.94 -7.28
N PRO A 63 -24.49 -23.83 -7.39
CA PRO A 63 -23.65 -23.37 -6.31
C PRO A 63 -24.51 -22.92 -5.13
N THR A 64 -23.99 -23.10 -3.93
CA THR A 64 -24.65 -22.80 -2.64
C THR A 64 -23.72 -21.96 -1.80
N PHE A 65 -24.27 -21.22 -0.83
CA PHE A 65 -23.45 -20.47 0.10
C PHE A 65 -22.53 -21.38 0.89
N ALA A 66 -23.10 -22.39 1.56
CA ALA A 66 -22.36 -23.29 2.44
C ALA A 66 -21.20 -24.01 1.74
N ASP A 67 -21.44 -24.60 0.56
CA ASP A 67 -20.43 -25.47 -0.06
C ASP A 67 -19.45 -24.70 -0.95
N HIS A 68 -19.84 -23.56 -1.52
CA HIS A 68 -19.10 -22.94 -2.64
C HIS A 68 -18.76 -21.47 -2.45
N VAL A 69 -19.68 -20.65 -1.94
CA VAL A 69 -19.46 -19.19 -1.83
C VAL A 69 -18.78 -18.79 -0.53
N ALA A 70 -19.16 -19.39 0.60
CA ALA A 70 -18.54 -19.09 1.89
C ALA A 70 -17.02 -19.28 1.87
N PRO A 71 -16.46 -20.38 1.31
CA PRO A 71 -15.01 -20.50 1.16
C PRO A 71 -14.37 -19.34 0.38
N ILE A 72 -14.97 -18.93 -0.74
CA ILE A 72 -14.47 -17.82 -1.58
C ILE A 72 -14.49 -16.52 -0.79
N PHE A 73 -15.60 -16.20 -0.13
CA PHE A 73 -15.72 -14.97 0.66
C PHE A 73 -14.76 -14.96 1.85
N TYR A 74 -14.58 -16.10 2.52
CA TYR A 74 -13.74 -16.20 3.72
C TYR A 74 -12.26 -16.03 3.40
N ASP A 75 -11.82 -16.53 2.25
CA ASP A 75 -10.43 -16.44 1.79
C ASP A 75 -10.11 -15.05 1.20
N HIS A 76 -10.98 -14.53 0.34
CA HIS A 76 -10.67 -13.34 -0.45
C HIS A 76 -11.23 -12.03 0.10
N CYS A 77 -12.38 -12.08 0.79
CA CYS A 77 -13.19 -10.88 1.06
C CYS A 77 -13.29 -10.54 2.56
N VAL A 78 -13.41 -11.53 3.45
CA VAL A 78 -13.70 -11.33 4.88
C VAL A 78 -12.56 -10.66 5.65
N GLN A 79 -11.34 -10.59 5.09
CA GLN A 79 -10.27 -9.76 5.65
C GLN A 79 -10.68 -8.29 5.79
N CYS A 80 -11.45 -7.77 4.85
CA CYS A 80 -11.97 -6.39 4.89
C CYS A 80 -13.48 -6.34 5.18
N HIS A 81 -14.24 -7.34 4.69
CA HIS A 81 -15.69 -7.44 4.87
C HIS A 81 -16.07 -8.24 6.12
N ARG A 82 -15.63 -7.73 7.27
CA ARG A 82 -16.03 -8.23 8.61
C ARG A 82 -16.35 -7.05 9.54
N PRO A 83 -17.10 -7.27 10.62
CA PRO A 83 -17.44 -6.19 11.55
C PRO A 83 -16.18 -5.48 12.08
N GLY A 84 -16.21 -4.14 12.09
CA GLY A 84 -15.13 -3.31 12.62
C GLY A 84 -13.97 -3.03 11.67
N GLU A 85 -14.00 -3.56 10.44
CA GLU A 85 -12.98 -3.32 9.41
C GLU A 85 -13.40 -2.26 8.38
N VAL A 86 -12.49 -1.96 7.45
CA VAL A 86 -12.62 -0.88 6.47
C VAL A 86 -13.84 -0.99 5.56
N ALA A 87 -14.35 -2.20 5.28
CA ALA A 87 -15.54 -2.33 4.46
C ALA A 87 -16.81 -2.05 5.28
N PRO A 88 -17.79 -1.33 4.72
CA PRO A 88 -18.96 -0.86 5.47
C PRO A 88 -20.00 -1.96 5.78
N PHE A 89 -19.70 -3.22 5.45
CA PHE A 89 -20.57 -4.37 5.70
C PHE A 89 -19.78 -5.67 5.84
N SER A 90 -20.40 -6.64 6.50
CA SER A 90 -19.84 -7.99 6.68
C SER A 90 -20.29 -8.94 5.57
N LEU A 91 -19.41 -9.85 5.17
CA LEU A 91 -19.72 -11.04 4.34
C LEU A 91 -19.67 -12.35 5.13
N ILE A 92 -19.50 -12.27 6.47
CA ILE A 92 -19.55 -13.43 7.35
C ILE A 92 -20.99 -13.93 7.49
N GLY A 93 -21.20 -15.22 7.18
CA GLY A 93 -22.48 -15.90 7.28
C GLY A 93 -23.47 -15.57 6.16
N TYR A 94 -24.34 -16.53 5.88
CA TYR A 94 -25.28 -16.47 4.75
C TYR A 94 -26.18 -15.23 4.74
N GLU A 95 -26.76 -14.87 5.88
CA GLU A 95 -27.75 -13.78 5.96
C GLU A 95 -27.15 -12.42 5.58
N ASN A 96 -25.85 -12.24 5.81
CA ASN A 96 -25.13 -11.04 5.37
C ASN A 96 -24.74 -11.15 3.90
N ALA A 97 -24.12 -12.27 3.52
CA ALA A 97 -23.68 -12.53 2.15
C ALA A 97 -24.80 -12.38 1.12
N LYS A 98 -25.99 -12.92 1.40
CA LYS A 98 -27.15 -12.89 0.48
C LYS A 98 -27.56 -11.45 0.12
N LYS A 99 -27.52 -10.52 1.08
CA LYS A 99 -27.90 -9.10 0.86
C LYS A 99 -27.01 -8.42 -0.18
N TRP A 100 -25.77 -8.89 -0.32
CA TRP A 100 -24.76 -8.32 -1.20
C TRP A 100 -24.46 -9.20 -2.42
N ALA A 101 -25.21 -10.29 -2.66
CA ALA A 101 -24.94 -11.24 -3.73
C ALA A 101 -24.88 -10.59 -5.12
N ALA A 102 -25.83 -9.70 -5.42
CA ALA A 102 -25.87 -8.99 -6.70
C ALA A 102 -24.67 -8.06 -6.88
N MET A 103 -24.32 -7.29 -5.84
CA MET A 103 -23.16 -6.41 -5.88
C MET A 103 -21.86 -7.21 -5.99
N ALA A 104 -21.69 -8.25 -5.17
CA ALA A 104 -20.54 -9.15 -5.19
C ALA A 104 -20.34 -9.76 -6.59
N SER A 105 -21.42 -10.21 -7.25
CA SER A 105 -21.39 -10.69 -8.63
C SER A 105 -20.85 -9.62 -9.60
N VAL A 106 -21.31 -8.38 -9.50
CA VAL A 106 -20.88 -7.29 -10.39
C VAL A 106 -19.41 -6.89 -10.17
N VAL A 107 -19.01 -6.68 -8.91
CA VAL A 107 -17.66 -6.18 -8.60
C VAL A 107 -16.57 -7.24 -8.82
N THR A 108 -16.93 -8.53 -8.71
CA THR A 108 -16.00 -9.63 -9.00
C THR A 108 -15.87 -9.90 -10.50
N GLN A 109 -16.96 -9.84 -11.26
CA GLN A 109 -16.91 -9.93 -12.73
C GLN A 109 -16.11 -8.78 -13.36
N SER A 110 -16.26 -7.57 -12.84
CA SER A 110 -15.47 -6.40 -13.29
C SER A 110 -14.05 -6.36 -12.71
N LYS A 111 -13.67 -7.35 -11.88
CA LYS A 111 -12.36 -7.45 -11.20
C LYS A 111 -12.00 -6.22 -10.37
N GLN A 112 -13.00 -5.48 -9.91
CA GLN A 112 -12.81 -4.40 -8.93
C GLN A 112 -12.54 -4.99 -7.54
N MET A 113 -13.14 -6.15 -7.25
CA MET A 113 -12.97 -6.87 -6.00
C MET A 113 -12.56 -8.33 -6.25
N PRO A 114 -11.78 -8.92 -5.33
CA PRO A 114 -10.93 -8.22 -4.36
C PRO A 114 -9.94 -7.24 -5.03
N PRO A 115 -9.54 -6.14 -4.37
CA PRO A 115 -8.66 -5.15 -4.99
C PRO A 115 -7.28 -5.75 -5.28
N TRP A 116 -6.96 -5.89 -6.57
CA TRP A 116 -5.64 -6.31 -7.02
C TRP A 116 -5.33 -5.67 -8.38
N LYS A 117 -4.47 -4.65 -8.39
CA LYS A 117 -4.20 -3.84 -9.59
C LYS A 117 -3.15 -4.46 -10.51
N ALA A 118 -2.31 -5.36 -10.00
CA ALA A 118 -1.27 -6.00 -10.82
C ALA A 118 -1.90 -6.97 -11.83
N LYS A 119 -1.36 -6.96 -13.06
CA LYS A 119 -1.80 -7.84 -14.15
C LYS A 119 -0.93 -9.09 -14.17
N ALA A 120 -1.56 -10.25 -14.38
CA ALA A 120 -0.85 -11.51 -14.59
C ALA A 120 0.11 -11.46 -15.81
N GLY A 121 1.16 -12.28 -15.76
CA GLY A 121 2.18 -12.37 -16.83
C GLY A 121 3.35 -11.40 -16.70
N PHE A 122 3.42 -10.64 -15.59
CA PHE A 122 4.51 -9.69 -15.29
C PHE A 122 5.22 -10.04 -13.98
N GLY A 123 5.37 -11.35 -13.71
CA GLY A 123 5.91 -11.87 -12.46
C GLY A 123 4.83 -12.51 -11.59
N GLU A 124 5.28 -13.36 -10.66
CA GLU A 124 4.44 -13.99 -9.65
C GLU A 124 4.61 -13.23 -8.34
N PHE A 125 3.51 -12.70 -7.82
CA PHE A 125 3.51 -11.92 -6.58
C PHE A 125 3.06 -12.80 -5.42
N ALA A 126 3.81 -12.74 -4.32
CA ALA A 126 3.36 -13.30 -3.05
C ALA A 126 2.00 -12.68 -2.65
N ASP A 127 1.14 -13.51 -2.06
CA ASP A 127 -0.17 -13.12 -1.52
C ASP A 127 -1.12 -12.47 -2.54
N HIS A 128 -0.98 -12.81 -3.84
CA HIS A 128 -1.89 -12.33 -4.86
C HIS A 128 -3.34 -12.70 -4.49
N ASN A 129 -4.19 -11.70 -4.37
CA ASN A 129 -5.57 -11.89 -3.95
C ASN A 129 -6.48 -11.69 -5.15
N GLN A 130 -6.37 -12.54 -6.17
CA GLN A 130 -7.26 -12.53 -7.34
C GLN A 130 -8.20 -13.74 -7.29
N LEU A 131 -9.44 -13.54 -7.75
CA LEU A 131 -10.35 -14.64 -7.98
C LEU A 131 -10.05 -15.33 -9.31
N THR A 132 -10.13 -16.66 -9.33
CA THR A 132 -10.07 -17.43 -10.58
C THR A 132 -11.33 -17.20 -11.41
N ALA A 133 -11.28 -17.54 -12.71
CA ALA A 133 -12.44 -17.46 -13.58
C ALA A 133 -13.61 -18.30 -13.06
N GLU A 134 -13.32 -19.48 -12.50
CA GLU A 134 -14.30 -20.40 -11.94
C GLU A 134 -14.92 -19.85 -10.66
N GLN A 135 -14.14 -19.19 -9.80
CA GLN A 135 -14.66 -18.53 -8.60
C GLN A 135 -15.59 -17.36 -8.97
N ILE A 136 -15.19 -16.51 -9.93
CA ILE A 136 -16.03 -15.41 -10.43
C ILE A 136 -17.35 -15.95 -10.99
N GLU A 137 -17.29 -16.97 -11.84
CA GLU A 137 -18.48 -17.58 -12.43
C GLU A 137 -19.35 -18.30 -11.37
N THR A 138 -18.74 -18.89 -10.34
CA THR A 138 -19.46 -19.47 -9.20
C THR A 138 -20.27 -18.41 -8.44
N LEU A 139 -19.67 -17.25 -8.15
CA LEU A 139 -20.35 -16.14 -7.48
C LEU A 139 -21.49 -15.57 -8.34
N LYS A 140 -21.24 -15.40 -9.64
CA LYS A 140 -22.24 -14.96 -10.60
C LYS A 140 -23.43 -15.93 -10.63
N ARG A 141 -23.17 -17.22 -10.83
CA ARG A 141 -24.21 -18.25 -10.92
C ARG A 141 -24.98 -18.41 -9.61
N TRP A 142 -24.31 -18.31 -8.47
CA TRP A 142 -24.97 -18.31 -7.17
C TRP A 142 -25.96 -17.16 -7.05
N ASN A 143 -25.57 -15.95 -7.42
CA ASN A 143 -26.48 -14.81 -7.48
C ASN A 143 -27.65 -15.06 -8.44
N ASP A 144 -27.38 -15.49 -9.66
CA ASP A 144 -28.41 -15.68 -10.72
C ASP A 144 -29.46 -16.74 -10.33
N GLN A 145 -29.09 -17.71 -9.49
CA GLN A 145 -29.99 -18.73 -8.94
C GLN A 145 -30.68 -18.32 -7.63
N GLY A 146 -30.66 -17.03 -7.29
CA GLY A 146 -31.33 -16.50 -6.10
C GLY A 146 -30.55 -16.68 -4.80
N ALA A 147 -29.22 -16.89 -4.90
CA ALA A 147 -28.30 -17.04 -3.78
C ALA A 147 -28.72 -18.13 -2.78
N PRO A 148 -28.84 -19.41 -3.20
CA PRO A 148 -29.28 -20.48 -2.30
C PRO A 148 -28.29 -20.73 -1.15
N LYS A 149 -28.81 -20.98 0.06
CA LYS A 149 -28.02 -21.22 1.28
C LYS A 149 -27.21 -22.51 1.23
N GLY A 150 -27.81 -23.60 0.74
CA GLY A 150 -27.26 -24.95 0.85
C GLY A 150 -27.43 -25.56 2.24
N ASN A 151 -26.66 -26.60 2.52
CA ASN A 151 -26.70 -27.30 3.81
C ASN A 151 -25.88 -26.56 4.86
N ALA A 152 -26.54 -25.96 5.86
CA ALA A 152 -25.88 -25.23 6.94
C ALA A 152 -24.85 -26.07 7.72
N ALA A 153 -25.02 -27.40 7.80
CA ALA A 153 -24.06 -28.29 8.46
C ALA A 153 -22.72 -28.42 7.70
N LYS A 154 -22.69 -28.02 6.42
CA LYS A 154 -21.48 -27.98 5.59
C LYS A 154 -20.87 -26.58 5.47
N GLU A 155 -21.53 -25.56 6.04
CA GLU A 155 -21.01 -24.21 6.01
C GLU A 155 -19.65 -24.18 6.73
N PRO A 156 -18.57 -23.69 6.09
CA PRO A 156 -17.29 -23.58 6.76
C PRO A 156 -17.42 -22.65 7.97
N LYS A 157 -16.64 -22.94 9.01
CA LYS A 157 -16.56 -22.02 10.14
C LYS A 157 -15.98 -20.68 9.66
N PRO A 158 -16.56 -19.54 10.07
CA PRO A 158 -15.97 -18.24 9.80
C PRO A 158 -14.51 -18.18 10.28
N PRO A 159 -13.62 -17.46 9.57
CA PRO A 159 -12.26 -17.24 10.04
C PRO A 159 -12.27 -16.58 11.42
N THR A 160 -11.43 -17.08 12.32
CA THR A 160 -11.21 -16.47 13.64
C THR A 160 -10.07 -15.47 13.54
N PHE A 161 -10.30 -14.24 14.00
CA PHE A 161 -9.28 -13.20 14.09
C PHE A 161 -8.90 -13.01 15.56
N SER A 162 -7.67 -13.35 15.91
CA SER A 162 -7.17 -13.34 17.29
C SER A 162 -6.80 -11.94 17.80
N SER A 163 -6.77 -10.96 16.89
CA SER A 163 -6.51 -9.56 17.19
C SER A 163 -7.33 -8.69 16.25
N GLU A 164 -7.54 -7.45 16.66
CA GLU A 164 -8.07 -6.40 15.80
C GLU A 164 -7.05 -5.92 14.74
N TRP A 165 -5.83 -6.45 14.79
CA TRP A 165 -4.73 -6.20 13.87
C TRP A 165 -4.44 -7.44 13.03
N ALA A 166 -4.17 -7.27 11.74
CA ALA A 166 -4.07 -8.40 10.81
C ALA A 166 -2.87 -9.32 11.09
N LEU A 167 -1.79 -8.78 11.67
CA LEU A 167 -0.55 -9.51 11.94
C LEU A 167 -0.36 -9.88 13.43
N GLY A 168 -1.45 -9.85 14.21
CA GLY A 168 -1.42 -9.95 15.67
C GLY A 168 -1.15 -8.58 16.33
N ASN A 169 -0.96 -8.55 17.65
CA ASN A 169 -0.74 -7.28 18.34
C ASN A 169 0.61 -6.64 17.93
N PRO A 170 0.64 -5.34 17.58
CA PRO A 170 1.88 -4.63 17.29
C PRO A 170 2.70 -4.36 18.57
N ASP A 171 4.00 -4.17 18.40
CA ASP A 171 4.93 -3.84 19.47
C ASP A 171 4.86 -2.36 19.86
N LEU A 172 4.50 -1.51 18.90
CA LEU A 172 4.28 -0.08 19.10
C LEU A 172 3.04 0.36 18.32
N ILE A 173 2.15 1.11 18.98
CA ILE A 173 1.04 1.79 18.33
C ILE A 173 1.30 3.28 18.40
N VAL A 174 1.31 3.95 17.25
CA VAL A 174 1.38 5.41 17.15
C VAL A 174 0.08 5.97 16.56
N SER A 175 -0.27 7.19 16.94
CA SER A 175 -1.54 7.84 16.59
C SER A 175 -1.40 9.35 16.79
N GLN A 176 -2.36 10.12 16.27
CA GLN A 176 -2.54 11.51 16.68
C GLN A 176 -2.75 11.61 18.20
N SER A 177 -2.27 12.71 18.80
CA SER A 177 -2.39 12.94 20.25
C SER A 177 -3.83 13.08 20.73
N LYS A 178 -4.74 13.49 19.84
CA LYS A 178 -6.19 13.60 20.07
C LYS A 178 -6.96 13.34 18.77
N PRO A 179 -8.27 13.11 18.83
CA PRO A 179 -9.10 13.07 17.63
C PRO A 179 -8.91 14.32 16.79
N TYR A 180 -8.64 14.11 15.50
CA TYR A 180 -8.48 15.16 14.52
C TYR A 180 -9.83 15.46 13.88
N ASN A 181 -10.21 16.74 13.84
CA ASN A 181 -11.46 17.16 13.23
C ASN A 181 -11.23 17.65 11.80
N ILE A 182 -12.05 17.13 10.89
CA ILE A 182 -12.06 17.46 9.47
C ILE A 182 -13.34 18.25 9.18
N THR A 183 -13.20 19.33 8.41
CA THR A 183 -14.35 20.15 8.00
C THR A 183 -15.18 19.46 6.93
N ALA A 184 -16.44 19.86 6.81
CA ALA A 184 -17.39 19.29 5.86
C ALA A 184 -17.00 19.52 4.39
N GLU A 185 -16.53 20.74 4.07
CA GLU A 185 -16.39 21.24 2.70
C GLU A 185 -14.95 21.63 2.37
N GLY A 186 -14.68 21.81 1.07
CA GLY A 186 -13.39 22.20 0.51
C GLY A 186 -12.69 21.04 -0.19
N THR A 187 -11.43 21.25 -0.55
CA THR A 187 -10.57 20.20 -1.10
C THR A 187 -10.20 19.17 -0.04
N ASP A 188 -9.78 18.00 -0.50
CA ASP A 188 -9.17 16.98 0.35
C ASP A 188 -7.98 17.55 1.13
N GLU A 189 -7.71 16.96 2.29
CA GLU A 189 -6.71 17.45 3.22
C GLU A 189 -5.58 16.42 3.41
N TYR A 190 -4.33 16.88 3.34
CA TYR A 190 -3.14 16.04 3.52
C TYR A 190 -2.42 16.46 4.81
N ARG A 191 -2.80 15.85 5.94
CA ARG A 191 -2.30 16.25 7.25
C ARG A 191 -1.14 15.37 7.71
N ASN A 192 -0.04 16.01 8.09
CA ASN A 192 1.15 15.37 8.65
C ASN A 192 1.12 15.44 10.17
N PHE A 193 0.91 14.32 10.83
CA PHE A 193 1.00 14.18 12.28
C PHE A 193 2.39 13.73 12.69
N ILE A 194 2.96 14.38 13.70
CA ILE A 194 4.34 14.15 14.13
C ILE A 194 4.31 13.40 15.46
N ILE A 195 4.80 12.16 15.45
CA ILE A 195 4.93 11.34 16.65
C ILE A 195 6.40 11.21 17.00
N ARG A 196 6.79 11.72 18.18
CA ARG A 196 8.14 11.55 18.74
C ARG A 196 8.33 10.12 19.23
N THR A 197 9.45 9.53 18.88
CA THR A 197 9.90 8.27 19.48
C THR A 197 11.00 8.56 20.49
N ASN A 198 11.04 7.78 21.58
CA ASN A 198 11.98 7.99 22.68
C ASN A 198 13.04 6.88 22.76
N TYR A 199 13.25 6.14 21.67
CA TYR A 199 14.24 5.07 21.62
C TYR A 199 15.65 5.66 21.60
N LYS A 200 16.53 5.08 22.43
CA LYS A 200 17.95 5.42 22.52
C LYS A 200 18.83 4.60 21.57
N GLU A 201 18.32 3.43 21.17
CA GLU A 201 18.96 2.50 20.25
C GLU A 201 18.07 2.29 19.02
N PRO A 202 18.62 1.90 17.86
CA PRO A 202 17.84 1.62 16.67
C PRO A 202 16.79 0.53 16.93
N VAL A 203 15.58 0.76 16.43
CA VAL A 203 14.51 -0.25 16.45
C VAL A 203 14.29 -0.76 15.03
N TRP A 204 14.25 -2.08 14.89
CA TRP A 204 14.09 -2.74 13.60
C TRP A 204 12.64 -3.13 13.37
N VAL A 205 12.01 -2.55 12.35
CA VAL A 205 10.60 -2.73 12.05
C VAL A 205 10.43 -3.68 10.86
N THR A 206 9.70 -4.78 11.07
CA THR A 206 9.47 -5.84 10.06
C THR A 206 8.15 -5.67 9.31
N ALA A 207 7.20 -4.95 9.90
CA ALA A 207 5.90 -4.68 9.29
C ALA A 207 5.28 -3.41 9.87
N MET A 208 4.34 -2.88 9.11
CA MET A 208 3.40 -1.86 9.54
C MET A 208 1.99 -2.32 9.21
N ASP A 209 1.03 -1.97 10.08
CA ASP A 209 -0.40 -2.08 9.81
C ASP A 209 -1.08 -0.76 10.19
N VAL A 210 -2.19 -0.43 9.54
CA VAL A 210 -2.89 0.84 9.76
C VAL A 210 -4.35 0.56 10.03
N LYS A 211 -4.85 1.15 11.12
CA LYS A 211 -6.25 1.11 11.51
C LYS A 211 -6.83 2.51 11.47
N PRO A 212 -7.58 2.87 10.42
CA PRO A 212 -8.31 4.13 10.36
C PRO A 212 -9.22 4.29 11.56
N GLY A 213 -9.23 5.48 12.18
CA GLY A 213 -10.24 5.81 13.19
C GLY A 213 -11.62 6.02 12.55
N ASN A 214 -11.63 6.59 11.34
CA ASN A 214 -12.82 6.78 10.53
C ASN A 214 -12.59 6.31 9.08
N PRO A 215 -12.97 5.06 8.73
CA PRO A 215 -12.72 4.48 7.41
C PRO A 215 -13.49 5.17 6.27
N LYS A 216 -14.44 6.08 6.58
CA LYS A 216 -15.19 6.83 5.56
C LYS A 216 -14.38 7.96 4.92
N ILE A 217 -13.45 8.54 5.68
CA ILE A 217 -12.72 9.75 5.28
C ILE A 217 -11.22 9.51 5.13
N VAL A 218 -10.65 8.48 5.75
CA VAL A 218 -9.23 8.15 5.57
C VAL A 218 -9.05 7.46 4.21
N HIS A 219 -8.49 8.18 3.24
CA HIS A 219 -8.29 7.67 1.89
C HIS A 219 -6.98 6.88 1.76
N HIS A 220 -5.89 7.39 2.35
CA HIS A 220 -4.65 6.64 2.53
C HIS A 220 -3.79 7.25 3.63
N VAL A 221 -2.81 6.48 4.09
CA VAL A 221 -1.82 6.87 5.08
C VAL A 221 -0.43 6.56 4.54
N ILE A 222 0.51 7.49 4.69
CA ILE A 222 1.92 7.24 4.39
C ILE A 222 2.74 7.57 5.63
N VAL A 223 3.65 6.66 6.00
CA VAL A 223 4.44 6.79 7.21
C VAL A 223 5.89 7.05 6.85
N PHE A 224 6.33 8.27 7.10
CA PHE A 224 7.68 8.74 6.84
C PHE A 224 8.48 8.83 8.13
N LEU A 225 9.80 8.89 7.99
CA LEU A 225 10.76 9.09 9.08
C LEU A 225 11.44 10.44 8.93
N ASP A 226 11.67 11.08 10.08
CA ASP A 226 12.43 12.32 10.20
C ASP A 226 13.44 12.22 11.35
N ASP A 227 14.69 11.99 10.99
CA ASP A 227 15.82 11.88 11.92
C ASP A 227 16.31 13.25 12.39
N ASN A 228 15.95 14.34 11.69
CA ASN A 228 16.57 15.66 11.86
C ASN A 228 15.60 16.72 12.43
N GLY A 229 14.37 16.35 12.76
CA GLY A 229 13.35 17.23 13.32
C GLY A 229 12.87 18.32 12.35
N GLN A 230 12.96 18.09 11.04
CA GLN A 230 12.44 19.02 10.03
C GLN A 230 10.92 19.14 10.08
N SER A 231 10.20 18.05 10.37
CA SER A 231 8.74 18.07 10.48
C SER A 231 8.28 19.01 11.60
N GLU A 232 9.02 19.05 12.71
CA GLU A 232 8.71 19.91 13.85
C GLU A 232 8.94 21.38 13.52
N LYS A 233 9.98 21.70 12.75
CA LYS A 233 10.23 23.06 12.25
C LYS A 233 9.09 23.53 11.35
N LEU A 234 8.59 22.67 10.46
CA LEU A 234 7.44 22.98 9.62
C LEU A 234 6.17 23.17 10.45
N ALA A 235 5.88 22.28 11.40
CA ALA A 235 4.73 22.42 12.28
C ALA A 235 4.77 23.71 13.11
N ALA A 236 5.94 24.13 13.58
CA ALA A 236 6.08 25.38 14.34
C ALA A 236 5.78 26.65 13.52
N GLN A 237 5.78 26.56 12.18
CA GLN A 237 5.44 27.67 11.29
C GLN A 237 3.93 27.77 11.00
N VAL A 238 3.17 26.70 11.28
CA VAL A 238 1.73 26.64 11.01
C VAL A 238 0.95 27.38 12.10
N LYS A 239 -0.02 28.19 11.69
CA LYS A 239 -0.82 29.07 12.57
C LYS A 239 -2.31 28.74 12.59
N ASP A 240 -2.69 27.55 12.11
CA ASP A 240 -4.10 27.13 12.03
C ASP A 240 -4.65 26.58 13.36
N GLY A 241 -3.81 26.43 14.39
CA GLY A 241 -4.18 25.91 15.70
C GLY A 241 -4.53 24.41 15.71
N ARG A 242 -4.28 23.69 14.61
CA ARG A 242 -4.54 22.26 14.46
C ARG A 242 -3.25 21.47 14.62
N GLU A 243 -3.36 20.21 15.04
CA GLU A 243 -2.20 19.34 15.25
C GLU A 243 -1.49 19.04 13.93
N GLY A 244 -0.15 19.11 13.90
CA GLY A 244 0.63 18.82 12.69
C GLY A 244 0.61 19.94 11.66
N TYR A 245 0.87 19.60 10.39
CA TYR A 245 0.92 20.57 9.28
C TYR A 245 0.40 19.96 7.99
N GLU A 246 -0.11 20.79 7.08
CA GLU A 246 -0.63 20.35 5.78
C GLU A 246 0.46 20.39 4.71
N THR A 247 0.57 19.35 3.88
CA THR A 247 1.43 19.37 2.69
C THR A 247 0.93 18.39 1.64
N PHE A 248 0.80 18.84 0.39
CA PHE A 248 0.45 18.00 -0.75
C PHE A 248 1.70 17.40 -1.41
N GLY A 249 1.63 16.14 -1.85
CA GLY A 249 2.68 15.49 -2.65
C GLY A 249 3.92 15.05 -1.87
N GLY A 250 3.82 14.92 -0.54
CA GLY A 250 4.92 14.54 0.35
C GLY A 250 4.86 15.32 1.67
N ILE A 251 5.93 15.30 2.44
CA ILE A 251 5.99 15.93 3.78
C ILE A 251 6.71 17.29 3.79
N GLY A 252 6.97 17.87 2.61
CA GLY A 252 7.63 19.17 2.47
C GLY A 252 9.16 19.14 2.57
N PHE A 253 9.75 17.97 2.76
CA PHE A 253 11.19 17.73 2.72
C PHE A 253 11.47 16.27 2.31
N LEU A 254 12.73 15.95 2.03
CA LEU A 254 13.15 14.58 1.76
C LEU A 254 13.20 13.79 3.09
N PRO A 255 12.38 12.75 3.29
CA PRO A 255 12.39 11.96 4.52
C PRO A 255 13.70 11.21 4.69
N SER A 256 14.08 10.88 5.94
CA SER A 256 15.22 9.99 6.22
C SER A 256 14.91 8.52 5.91
N GLY A 257 13.63 8.18 5.78
CA GLY A 257 13.15 6.83 5.43
C GLY A 257 11.63 6.78 5.44
N SER A 258 11.06 5.59 5.24
CA SER A 258 9.61 5.37 5.29
C SER A 258 9.28 3.92 5.63
N PHE A 259 8.16 3.68 6.30
CA PHE A 259 7.58 2.34 6.46
C PHE A 259 6.58 2.00 5.36
N GLY A 260 6.41 2.88 4.38
CA GLY A 260 5.50 2.72 3.25
C GLY A 260 4.13 3.37 3.42
N GLY A 261 3.22 2.97 2.55
CA GLY A 261 1.85 3.49 2.49
C GLY A 261 0.82 2.41 2.75
N TRP A 262 -0.36 2.85 3.18
CA TRP A 262 -1.56 2.05 3.37
C TRP A 262 -2.74 2.72 2.67
N ALA A 263 -3.59 1.91 2.04
CA ALA A 263 -4.87 2.34 1.48
C ALA A 263 -5.90 1.22 1.69
N PRO A 264 -7.21 1.52 1.67
CA PRO A 264 -8.25 0.51 1.79
C PRO A 264 -8.05 -0.67 0.82
N GLY A 265 -8.06 -1.89 1.39
CA GLY A 265 -7.84 -3.13 0.64
C GLY A 265 -6.38 -3.59 0.56
N LEU A 266 -5.41 -2.77 0.97
CA LEU A 266 -4.01 -3.21 1.11
C LEU A 266 -3.88 -4.10 2.35
N ARG A 267 -3.24 -5.26 2.19
CA ARG A 267 -2.97 -6.21 3.27
C ARG A 267 -1.57 -5.99 3.82
N SER A 268 -1.46 -5.91 5.14
CA SER A 268 -0.19 -5.80 5.85
C SER A 268 0.58 -7.12 5.80
N ARG A 269 1.91 -7.04 5.66
CA ARG A 269 2.79 -8.20 5.59
C ARG A 269 4.09 -7.96 6.35
N ARG A 270 4.69 -9.05 6.84
CA ARG A 270 6.04 -9.02 7.41
C ARG A 270 7.07 -9.14 6.29
N LEU A 271 8.16 -8.39 6.44
CA LEU A 271 9.37 -8.64 5.69
C LEU A 271 9.92 -10.04 6.03
N PRO A 272 10.68 -10.66 5.11
CA PRO A 272 11.38 -11.91 5.39
C PRO A 272 12.32 -11.80 6.60
N ASP A 273 12.61 -12.94 7.21
CA ASP A 273 13.56 -13.01 8.34
C ASP A 273 14.90 -12.33 8.01
N GLY A 274 15.45 -11.64 9.01
CA GLY A 274 16.69 -10.86 8.87
C GLY A 274 16.52 -9.50 8.19
N LYS A 275 15.35 -9.19 7.62
CA LYS A 275 15.09 -7.94 6.88
C LYS A 275 14.17 -7.02 7.66
N ALA A 276 14.57 -5.75 7.80
CA ALA A 276 13.76 -4.77 8.52
C ALA A 276 14.07 -3.34 8.08
N PHE A 277 13.07 -2.46 8.21
CA PHE A 277 13.27 -1.03 8.21
C PHE A 277 13.94 -0.58 9.51
N LYS A 278 14.77 0.45 9.45
CA LYS A 278 15.37 1.05 10.64
C LYS A 278 14.55 2.25 11.12
N LEU A 279 14.20 2.25 12.40
CA LEU A 279 13.81 3.45 13.13
C LEU A 279 15.02 3.94 13.93
N SER A 280 15.62 5.05 13.50
CA SER A 280 16.79 5.62 14.16
C SER A 280 16.47 6.12 15.59
N PRO A 281 17.45 6.10 16.51
CA PRO A 281 17.30 6.73 17.83
C PRO A 281 16.80 8.17 17.73
N GLY A 282 15.80 8.52 18.53
CA GLY A 282 15.22 9.86 18.55
C GLY A 282 14.50 10.29 17.26
N ALA A 283 14.29 9.42 16.27
CA ALA A 283 13.56 9.79 15.06
C ALA A 283 12.10 10.15 15.35
N ARG A 284 11.52 10.99 14.50
CA ARG A 284 10.09 11.27 14.47
C ARG A 284 9.45 10.38 13.41
N ILE A 285 8.30 9.82 13.76
CA ILE A 285 7.41 9.19 12.78
C ILE A 285 6.47 10.29 12.30
N VAL A 286 6.46 10.55 11.00
CA VAL A 286 5.55 11.50 10.35
C VAL A 286 4.46 10.71 9.65
N MET A 287 3.28 10.65 10.26
CA MET A 287 2.10 9.99 9.71
C MET A 287 1.33 11.00 8.87
N GLN A 288 1.47 10.91 7.54
CA GLN A 288 0.64 11.66 6.62
C GLN A 288 -0.68 10.93 6.39
N VAL A 289 -1.80 11.58 6.71
CA VAL A 289 -3.14 11.08 6.40
C VAL A 289 -3.75 11.96 5.33
N HIS A 290 -4.18 11.32 4.24
CA HIS A 290 -4.98 11.97 3.21
C HIS A 290 -6.46 11.72 3.52
N TYR A 291 -7.19 12.80 3.81
CA TYR A 291 -8.60 12.80 4.11
C TYR A 291 -9.44 13.22 2.91
N ASN A 292 -10.35 12.34 2.48
CA ASN A 292 -11.44 12.71 1.59
C ASN A 292 -12.57 13.33 2.41
N LYS A 293 -13.03 14.52 2.04
CA LYS A 293 -14.15 15.17 2.74
C LYS A 293 -15.49 14.52 2.38
N SER A 294 -16.32 14.28 3.40
CA SER A 294 -17.61 13.58 3.24
C SER A 294 -18.81 14.51 3.01
N GLY A 295 -18.61 15.83 3.03
CA GLY A 295 -19.71 16.81 3.08
C GLY A 295 -20.30 17.01 4.47
N LYS A 296 -19.71 16.41 5.52
CA LYS A 296 -20.09 16.58 6.92
C LYS A 296 -18.85 16.79 7.79
N PRO A 297 -18.96 17.51 8.92
CA PRO A 297 -17.89 17.52 9.90
C PRO A 297 -17.66 16.09 10.42
N GLU A 298 -16.42 15.65 10.38
CA GLU A 298 -16.02 14.29 10.75
C GLU A 298 -14.83 14.35 11.70
N SER A 299 -14.59 13.25 12.41
CA SER A 299 -13.43 13.09 13.28
C SER A 299 -12.71 11.79 12.96
N ASP A 300 -11.39 11.78 13.09
CA ASP A 300 -10.53 10.61 12.90
C ASP A 300 -9.45 10.55 13.97
N GLN A 301 -9.08 9.33 14.36
CA GLN A 301 -7.89 9.07 15.16
C GLN A 301 -7.26 7.76 14.68
N THR A 302 -6.68 7.83 13.49
CA THR A 302 -5.97 6.73 12.84
C THR A 302 -4.78 6.25 13.67
N LYS A 303 -4.67 4.93 13.80
CA LYS A 303 -3.57 4.24 14.48
C LYS A 303 -2.67 3.54 13.47
N VAL A 304 -1.37 3.56 13.71
CA VAL A 304 -0.37 2.78 12.99
C VAL A 304 0.29 1.82 13.99
N GLY A 305 0.19 0.52 13.71
CA GLY A 305 0.85 -0.54 14.45
C GLY A 305 2.18 -0.91 13.78
N LEU A 306 3.28 -0.88 14.54
CA LEU A 306 4.60 -1.27 14.10
C LEU A 306 5.01 -2.58 14.78
N TYR A 307 5.61 -3.47 14.00
CA TYR A 307 6.02 -4.79 14.48
C TYR A 307 7.53 -4.90 14.41
N PHE A 308 8.16 -5.21 15.54
CA PHE A 308 9.61 -5.23 15.65
C PHE A 308 10.17 -6.60 15.28
N SER A 309 11.40 -6.61 14.77
CA SER A 309 12.13 -7.85 14.56
C SER A 309 12.40 -8.53 15.89
N LYS A 310 12.11 -9.83 15.96
CA LYS A 310 12.48 -10.70 17.10
C LYS A 310 13.76 -11.49 16.83
N LYS A 311 14.29 -11.38 15.62
CA LYS A 311 15.52 -12.04 15.16
C LYS A 311 16.58 -10.98 14.82
N PRO A 312 17.86 -11.33 14.84
CA PRO A 312 18.91 -10.45 14.34
C PRO A 312 18.60 -9.97 12.91
N VAL A 313 18.87 -8.70 12.64
CA VAL A 313 18.73 -8.10 11.30
C VAL A 313 20.08 -8.10 10.64
N ASP A 314 20.16 -8.68 9.45
CA ASP A 314 21.38 -8.77 8.64
C ASP A 314 21.35 -7.78 7.45
N GLN A 315 20.18 -7.23 7.12
CA GLN A 315 20.04 -6.27 6.04
C GLN A 315 18.88 -5.30 6.31
N GLU A 316 19.21 -4.01 6.22
CA GLU A 316 18.25 -2.91 6.24
C GLU A 316 17.47 -2.86 4.92
N VAL A 317 16.15 -2.67 5.04
CA VAL A 317 15.24 -2.43 3.91
C VAL A 317 14.94 -0.93 3.87
N ASP A 318 14.87 -0.38 2.67
CA ASP A 318 14.51 1.01 2.43
C ASP A 318 13.56 1.12 1.22
N LEU A 319 12.86 2.25 1.12
CA LEU A 319 12.01 2.60 -0.03
C LEU A 319 12.83 3.38 -1.07
N ALA A 320 13.01 2.79 -2.25
CA ALA A 320 13.52 3.50 -3.40
C ALA A 320 12.41 4.35 -4.04
N TRP A 321 12.54 5.67 -3.97
CA TRP A 321 11.59 6.61 -4.58
C TRP A 321 11.95 6.89 -6.03
N LEU A 322 11.10 6.43 -6.96
CA LEU A 322 11.22 6.72 -8.39
C LEU A 322 10.09 7.66 -8.80
N PHE A 323 10.38 8.95 -8.93
CA PHE A 323 9.42 9.97 -9.33
C PHE A 323 9.82 10.64 -10.64
N ASN A 324 8.84 10.89 -11.50
CA ASN A 324 8.99 11.76 -12.66
C ASN A 324 8.12 13.00 -12.49
N MET A 325 8.73 14.08 -12.00
CA MET A 325 8.04 15.35 -11.79
C MET A 325 7.94 16.21 -13.06
N LEU A 326 8.52 15.74 -14.18
CA LEU A 326 8.59 16.48 -15.44
C LEU A 326 7.53 16.03 -16.45
N VAL A 327 6.58 15.19 -16.04
CA VAL A 327 5.48 14.73 -16.90
C VAL A 327 4.67 15.93 -17.38
N ARG A 328 4.61 16.11 -18.70
CA ARG A 328 3.78 17.10 -19.38
C ARG A 328 2.87 16.39 -20.37
N ILE A 329 1.57 16.38 -20.08
CA ILE A 329 0.54 15.76 -20.94
C ILE A 329 -0.14 16.88 -21.74
N PRO A 330 0.06 16.97 -23.07
CA PRO A 330 -0.68 17.88 -23.93
C PRO A 330 -2.20 17.72 -23.79
N ALA A 331 -2.91 18.84 -23.75
CA ALA A 331 -4.37 18.84 -23.66
C ALA A 331 -5.01 18.14 -24.87
N GLY A 332 -5.98 17.27 -24.62
CA GLY A 332 -6.67 16.51 -25.67
C GLY A 332 -5.92 15.26 -26.17
N GLU A 333 -4.68 15.04 -25.73
CA GLU A 333 -3.94 13.83 -26.09
C GLU A 333 -4.61 12.60 -25.45
N LYS A 334 -5.07 11.67 -26.30
CA LYS A 334 -5.81 10.49 -25.85
C LYS A 334 -4.94 9.45 -25.17
N GLN A 335 -3.66 9.38 -25.54
CA GLN A 335 -2.69 8.43 -25.01
C GLN A 335 -1.32 9.09 -24.97
N HIS A 336 -0.82 9.32 -23.76
CA HIS A 336 0.49 9.91 -23.54
C HIS A 336 1.37 8.93 -22.75
N LYS A 337 2.55 8.60 -23.28
CA LYS A 337 3.50 7.69 -22.64
C LYS A 337 4.70 8.47 -22.13
N GLN A 338 5.05 8.25 -20.87
CA GLN A 338 6.28 8.73 -20.25
C GLN A 338 7.09 7.56 -19.73
N VAL A 339 8.41 7.68 -19.83
CA VAL A 339 9.35 6.69 -19.32
C VAL A 339 10.35 7.42 -18.45
N TYR A 340 10.57 6.88 -17.25
CA TYR A 340 11.61 7.32 -16.34
C TYR A 340 12.49 6.12 -16.00
N GLN A 341 13.79 6.35 -15.92
CA GLN A 341 14.77 5.32 -15.59
C GLN A 341 15.80 5.92 -14.63
N GLN A 342 16.26 5.09 -13.71
CA GLN A 342 17.32 5.43 -12.77
C GLN A 342 18.28 4.24 -12.65
N THR A 343 19.58 4.53 -12.68
CA THR A 343 20.60 3.49 -12.46
C THR A 343 20.79 3.31 -10.96
N ILE A 344 20.78 2.05 -10.52
CA ILE A 344 21.02 1.68 -9.12
C ILE A 344 22.46 1.18 -9.01
N PRO A 345 23.34 1.84 -8.24
CA PRO A 345 24.77 1.55 -8.22
C PRO A 345 25.15 0.35 -7.33
N ALA A 346 24.18 -0.48 -6.96
CA ALA A 346 24.36 -1.59 -6.04
C ALA A 346 23.44 -2.77 -6.39
N ASN A 347 23.83 -3.97 -5.97
CA ASN A 347 22.95 -5.12 -5.99
C ASN A 347 21.81 -4.90 -5.00
N ILE A 348 20.58 -5.09 -5.46
CA ILE A 348 19.39 -4.94 -4.62
C ILE A 348 18.48 -6.15 -4.75
N THR A 349 17.72 -6.39 -3.68
CA THR A 349 16.56 -7.29 -3.68
C THR A 349 15.31 -6.43 -3.58
N VAL A 350 14.41 -6.54 -4.55
CA VAL A 350 13.13 -5.82 -4.54
C VAL A 350 12.07 -6.70 -3.90
N TYR A 351 11.55 -6.27 -2.74
CA TYR A 351 10.48 -7.00 -2.03
C TYR A 351 9.07 -6.59 -2.45
N GLY A 352 8.91 -5.40 -3.04
CA GLY A 352 7.62 -4.91 -3.49
C GLY A 352 7.74 -3.63 -4.30
N VAL A 353 6.67 -3.33 -5.02
CA VAL A 353 6.51 -2.12 -5.80
C VAL A 353 5.17 -1.47 -5.48
N MET A 354 5.14 -0.15 -5.40
CA MET A 354 3.93 0.62 -5.14
C MET A 354 3.74 1.65 -6.25
N PRO A 355 3.13 1.26 -7.38
CA PRO A 355 2.88 2.18 -8.48
C PRO A 355 1.83 3.22 -8.08
N HIS A 356 2.12 4.49 -8.34
CA HIS A 356 1.22 5.61 -8.04
C HIS A 356 1.06 6.52 -9.25
N MET A 357 -0.19 6.84 -9.59
CA MET A 357 -0.54 7.84 -10.61
C MET A 357 -1.78 8.61 -10.15
N HIS A 358 -1.89 9.87 -10.58
CA HIS A 358 -3.09 10.67 -10.38
C HIS A 358 -4.18 10.34 -11.42
N LEU A 359 -5.19 11.20 -11.54
CA LEU A 359 -6.46 10.95 -12.24
C LEU A 359 -6.36 10.53 -13.72
N LEU A 360 -5.31 10.97 -14.42
CA LEU A 360 -5.11 10.66 -15.84
C LEU A 360 -4.33 9.36 -16.08
N GLY A 361 -3.77 8.76 -15.02
CA GLY A 361 -3.07 7.48 -15.12
C GLY A 361 -3.99 6.38 -15.65
N ARG A 362 -3.45 5.50 -16.50
CA ARG A 362 -4.17 4.35 -17.05
C ARG A 362 -3.39 3.05 -16.89
N GLU A 363 -2.10 3.07 -17.20
CA GLU A 363 -1.23 1.91 -17.09
C GLU A 363 0.15 2.37 -16.58
N MET A 364 0.70 1.63 -15.60
CA MET A 364 2.10 1.75 -15.21
C MET A 364 2.74 0.39 -15.37
N LYS A 365 3.95 0.37 -15.95
CA LYS A 365 4.78 -0.82 -16.05
C LYS A 365 6.13 -0.52 -15.41
N ALA A 366 6.64 -1.47 -14.66
CA ALA A 366 7.94 -1.39 -14.03
C ALA A 366 8.77 -2.62 -14.42
N TRP A 367 10.07 -2.42 -14.59
CA TRP A 367 11.03 -3.48 -14.88
C TRP A 367 12.42 -3.08 -14.40
N VAL A 368 13.20 -4.07 -13.97
CA VAL A 368 14.63 -3.94 -13.78
C VAL A 368 15.30 -4.26 -15.11
N VAL A 369 16.18 -3.38 -15.57
CA VAL A 369 17.12 -3.67 -16.66
C VAL A 369 18.45 -4.08 -16.03
N LYS A 370 18.90 -5.31 -16.28
CA LYS A 370 20.17 -5.82 -15.77
C LYS A 370 21.36 -5.29 -16.58
N PRO A 371 22.61 -5.41 -16.07
CA PRO A 371 23.81 -5.03 -16.82
C PRO A 371 23.95 -5.74 -18.18
N ASP A 372 23.45 -6.96 -18.32
CA ASP A 372 23.42 -7.74 -19.57
C ASP A 372 22.26 -7.35 -20.51
N LYS A 373 21.50 -6.29 -20.17
CA LYS A 373 20.31 -5.79 -20.87
C LYS A 373 19.08 -6.70 -20.81
N SER A 374 19.14 -7.84 -20.13
CA SER A 374 17.94 -8.62 -19.83
C SER A 374 17.04 -7.85 -18.87
N THR A 375 15.72 -8.11 -18.95
CA THR A 375 14.73 -7.41 -18.13
C THR A 375 14.02 -8.36 -17.19
N ILE A 376 13.78 -7.92 -15.95
CA ILE A 376 12.89 -8.58 -14.99
C ILE A 376 11.67 -7.66 -14.80
N PRO A 377 10.43 -8.11 -15.07
CA PRO A 377 9.25 -7.32 -14.75
C PRO A 377 9.11 -7.20 -13.22
N LEU A 378 8.67 -6.03 -12.75
CA LEU A 378 8.45 -5.74 -11.33
C LEU A 378 6.98 -5.60 -10.96
#